data_AF-A0A9E4DS83-F1
#
_entry.id   AF-A0A9E4DS83-F1
#
_cell.length_a   1.000
_cell.length_b   1.000
_cell.length_c   1.000
_cell.angle_alpha   90.00
_cell.angle_beta   90.00
_cell.angle_gamma   90.00
#
_symmetry.space_group_name_H-M   'P 1'
#
loop_
_entity.id
_entity.type
_entity.pdbx_description
1 polymer ?
#
loop_
_entity_poly.entity_id
_entity_poly.type
_entity_poly.pdbx_seq_one_letter_code
_entity_poly.pdbx_strand_id
1 'polypeptide(L)'
;FQKTYACANCEKSGTRTPFAKSEIPKLPLNNTAASASLIAETMYQKFEQKVPAYRQEAYWDLLGYPIPRHTITNWHIKTSQYYFEELVAEMRQELLNQKVLHADETTFKVLNDKERQKSYMWLFSTGKYSERAIHTFKLGPSRSGSVPRDFLENYTGYLHSDGFSGYNHLPGMTMIACLAHIRRKFYDARPKNYSSKSVAHKGVTLCNELFALDKTLNGLTVEDRYEQRMKIVKPKLEAFFEWCDSIHAHGKLGTAITYALNQKNRMMNVLSDGRLVLSNNLAERGIKSLVMGRKNWLFSKSFDGAHAVATILSLVETAKSNGLHPRKYLDYLLTYLPNRQNTPLAAYLPWNPKVQLECLSTFRLF
;
A
#
# COMPACT_ATOMS: atom_id res chain seq x y z
N PHE A 1 -1.69 27.31 -25.30
CA PHE A 1 -1.82 28.11 -26.54
C PHE A 1 -1.68 27.18 -27.73
N GLN A 2 -2.67 27.17 -28.64
CA GLN A 2 -2.59 26.42 -29.89
C GLN A 2 -1.94 27.30 -30.95
N LYS A 3 -0.85 26.85 -31.56
CA LYS A 3 -0.31 27.51 -32.75
C LYS A 3 -0.97 26.86 -33.96
N THR A 4 -1.69 27.67 -34.72
CA THR A 4 -2.23 27.28 -36.01
C THR A 4 -1.27 27.76 -37.08
N TYR A 5 -0.83 26.85 -37.94
CA TYR A 5 0.03 27.19 -39.07
C TYR A 5 -0.80 27.12 -40.34
N ALA A 6 -0.73 28.18 -41.15
CA ALA A 6 -1.27 28.23 -42.50
C ALA A 6 -0.12 28.32 -43.50
N CYS A 7 -0.30 27.72 -44.68
CA CYS A 7 0.65 27.88 -45.77
C CYS A 7 0.54 29.31 -46.34
N ALA A 8 1.60 30.10 -46.20
CA ALA A 8 1.65 31.50 -46.63
C ALA A 8 1.38 31.71 -48.13
N ASN A 9 1.61 30.68 -48.97
CA ASN A 9 1.33 30.75 -50.41
C ASN A 9 -0.14 30.40 -50.71
N CYS A 10 -0.66 29.33 -50.11
CA CYS A 10 -2.07 28.93 -50.27
C CYS A 10 -3.04 29.97 -49.68
N GLU A 11 -2.62 30.69 -48.65
CA GLU A 11 -3.39 31.79 -48.04
C GLU A 11 -3.54 32.99 -48.99
N LYS A 12 -2.62 33.15 -49.96
CA LYS A 12 -2.63 34.22 -50.97
C LYS A 12 -3.26 33.81 -52.30
N SER A 13 -3.19 32.54 -52.68
CA SER A 13 -3.47 32.10 -54.05
C SER A 13 -4.52 30.98 -54.20
N GLY A 14 -5.10 30.46 -53.11
CA GLY A 14 -5.93 29.26 -53.15
C GLY A 14 -7.37 29.46 -52.66
N THR A 15 -8.32 28.73 -53.25
CA THR A 15 -9.72 28.61 -52.77
C THR A 15 -9.84 27.83 -51.45
N ARG A 16 -8.77 27.17 -50.98
CA ARG A 16 -8.72 26.42 -49.71
C ARG A 16 -7.31 26.49 -49.09
N THR A 17 -7.20 27.04 -47.89
CA THR A 17 -5.95 27.07 -47.11
C THR A 17 -5.90 25.87 -46.15
N PRO A 18 -4.93 24.94 -46.28
CA PRO A 18 -4.77 23.86 -45.31
C PRO A 18 -4.22 24.45 -43.99
N PHE A 19 -5.00 24.34 -42.92
CA PHE A 19 -4.58 24.71 -41.57
C PHE A 19 -4.06 23.46 -40.84
N ALA A 20 -2.78 23.48 -40.45
CA ALA A 20 -2.23 22.49 -39.53
C ALA A 20 -2.33 23.03 -38.10
N LYS A 21 -3.12 22.36 -37.27
CA LYS A 21 -3.25 22.68 -35.85
C LYS A 21 -2.36 21.74 -35.04
N SER A 22 -1.57 22.29 -34.11
CA SER A 22 -0.87 21.44 -33.13
C SER A 22 -1.89 20.63 -32.34
N GLU A 23 -1.66 19.33 -32.16
CA GLU A 23 -2.46 18.50 -31.26
C GLU A 23 -2.36 19.07 -29.85
N ILE A 24 -3.51 19.42 -29.26
CA ILE A 24 -3.58 19.82 -27.86
C ILE A 24 -3.78 18.53 -27.07
N PRO A 25 -2.87 18.16 -26.15
CA PRO A 25 -3.09 17.03 -25.27
C PRO A 25 -4.41 17.22 -24.53
N LYS A 26 -5.23 16.17 -24.49
CA LYS A 26 -6.46 16.16 -23.70
C LYS A 26 -6.10 16.41 -22.24
N LEU A 27 -6.81 17.36 -21.63
CA LEU A 27 -6.73 17.60 -20.20
C LEU A 27 -7.28 16.38 -19.45
N PRO A 28 -6.83 16.12 -18.21
CA PRO A 28 -7.36 15.02 -17.41
C PRO A 28 -8.85 15.16 -17.13
N LEU A 29 -9.36 16.38 -17.02
CA LEU A 29 -10.78 16.66 -16.78
C LEU A 29 -11.25 17.82 -17.66
N ASN A 30 -12.25 17.54 -18.49
CA ASN A 30 -12.85 18.53 -19.39
C ASN A 30 -13.58 19.62 -18.60
N ASN A 31 -13.62 20.83 -19.16
CA ASN A 31 -14.33 21.99 -18.58
C ASN A 31 -13.88 22.35 -17.16
N THR A 32 -12.60 22.10 -16.84
CA THR A 32 -11.99 22.50 -15.58
C THR A 32 -10.70 23.28 -15.86
N ALA A 33 -10.30 24.15 -14.93
CA ALA A 33 -9.00 24.81 -14.96
C ALA A 33 -7.83 23.87 -14.53
N ALA A 34 -8.09 22.57 -14.38
CA ALA A 34 -7.19 21.64 -13.72
C ALA A 34 -6.20 21.02 -14.71
N SER A 35 -4.95 21.48 -14.69
CA SER A 35 -3.86 20.79 -15.36
C SER A 35 -3.48 19.50 -14.62
N ALA A 36 -2.82 18.58 -15.32
CA ALA A 36 -2.26 17.36 -14.72
C ALA A 36 -1.41 17.67 -13.49
N SER A 37 -0.49 18.64 -13.62
CA SER A 37 0.40 19.06 -12.54
C SER A 37 -0.32 19.63 -11.33
N LEU A 38 -1.41 20.39 -11.53
CA LEU A 38 -2.19 20.97 -10.44
C LEU A 38 -2.95 19.88 -9.67
N ILE A 39 -3.61 18.97 -10.38
CA ILE A 39 -4.30 17.84 -9.75
C ILE A 39 -3.29 16.97 -8.99
N ALA A 40 -2.17 16.62 -9.62
CA ALA A 40 -1.10 15.85 -9.00
C ALA A 40 -0.55 16.51 -7.72
N GLU A 41 -0.42 17.84 -7.72
CA GLU A 41 0.02 18.61 -6.56
C GLU A 41 -0.99 18.50 -5.40
N THR A 42 -2.28 18.69 -5.67
CA THR A 42 -3.31 18.55 -4.61
C THR A 42 -3.39 17.13 -4.04
N MET A 43 -3.16 16.11 -4.88
CA MET A 43 -3.06 14.72 -4.43
C MET A 43 -1.80 14.51 -3.60
N TYR A 44 -0.64 14.97 -4.06
CA TYR A 44 0.61 14.87 -3.31
C TYR A 44 0.50 15.51 -1.93
N GLN A 45 -0.05 16.73 -1.84
CA GLN A 45 -0.29 17.40 -0.56
C GLN A 45 -1.20 16.58 0.36
N LYS A 46 -2.27 15.97 -0.17
CA LYS A 46 -3.23 15.20 0.64
C LYS A 46 -2.70 13.84 1.05
N PHE A 47 -2.14 13.10 0.11
CA PHE A 47 -1.81 11.68 0.27
C PHE A 47 -0.38 11.45 0.70
N GLU A 48 0.57 12.35 0.42
CA GLU A 48 1.93 12.26 0.96
C GLU A 48 2.09 13.19 2.17
N GLN A 49 1.82 14.49 2.01
CA GLN A 49 2.03 15.50 3.07
C GLN A 49 0.90 15.55 4.12
N LYS A 50 -0.16 14.78 3.93
CA LYS A 50 -1.33 14.67 4.83
C LYS A 50 -2.06 16.00 5.07
N VAL A 51 -2.02 16.91 4.09
CA VAL A 51 -2.71 18.20 4.11
C VAL A 51 -4.17 18.02 3.64
N PRO A 52 -5.18 18.18 4.51
CA PRO A 52 -6.60 18.04 4.17
C PRO A 52 -7.04 19.16 3.22
N ALA A 53 -8.10 18.90 2.44
CA ALA A 53 -8.55 19.78 1.35
C ALA A 53 -8.90 21.21 1.80
N TYR A 54 -9.41 21.42 3.03
CA TYR A 54 -9.70 22.76 3.54
C TYR A 54 -8.43 23.60 3.80
N ARG A 55 -7.32 22.95 4.17
CA ARG A 55 -6.02 23.63 4.32
C ARG A 55 -5.42 23.95 2.95
N GLN A 56 -5.66 23.08 1.97
CA GLN A 56 -5.24 23.35 0.58
C GLN A 56 -6.03 24.52 0.00
N GLU A 57 -7.35 24.58 0.20
CA GLU A 57 -8.20 25.70 -0.22
C GLU A 57 -7.63 27.04 0.28
N ALA A 58 -7.38 27.17 1.60
CA ALA A 58 -6.78 28.37 2.17
C ALA A 58 -5.38 28.70 1.60
N TYR A 59 -4.57 27.67 1.30
CA TYR A 59 -3.25 27.85 0.69
C TYR A 59 -3.34 28.35 -0.75
N TRP A 60 -4.25 27.82 -1.55
CA TRP A 60 -4.45 28.24 -2.93
C TRP A 60 -5.07 29.64 -3.03
N ASP A 61 -6.00 29.97 -2.12
CA ASP A 61 -6.54 31.33 -1.98
C ASP A 61 -5.42 32.34 -1.70
N LEU A 62 -4.49 32.02 -0.79
CA LEU A 62 -3.33 32.86 -0.47
C LEU A 62 -2.42 33.11 -1.68
N LEU A 63 -2.31 32.13 -2.59
CA LEU A 63 -1.53 32.26 -3.82
C LEU A 63 -2.29 33.01 -4.94
N GLY A 64 -3.51 33.49 -4.68
CA GLY A 64 -4.33 34.18 -5.68
C GLY A 64 -5.06 33.24 -6.66
N TYR A 65 -5.10 31.94 -6.37
CA TYR A 65 -5.77 30.93 -7.18
C TYR A 65 -6.89 30.28 -6.37
N PRO A 66 -8.07 30.90 -6.24
CA PRO A 66 -9.11 30.35 -5.37
C PRO A 66 -9.65 29.03 -5.91
N ILE A 67 -9.33 27.93 -5.24
CA ILE A 67 -9.76 26.57 -5.61
C ILE A 67 -10.56 25.97 -4.46
N PRO A 68 -11.90 25.90 -4.59
CA PRO A 68 -12.74 25.35 -3.53
C PRO A 68 -12.39 23.90 -3.19
N ARG A 69 -12.50 23.54 -1.92
CA ARG A 69 -12.19 22.17 -1.44
C ARG A 69 -13.01 21.09 -2.13
N HIS A 70 -14.26 21.39 -2.49
CA HIS A 70 -15.13 20.45 -3.19
C HIS A 70 -14.61 20.14 -4.60
N THR A 71 -14.07 21.15 -5.28
CA THR A 71 -13.41 21.04 -6.58
C THR A 71 -12.18 20.13 -6.48
N ILE A 72 -11.31 20.36 -5.48
CA ILE A 72 -10.14 19.50 -5.23
C ILE A 72 -10.56 18.04 -5.02
N THR A 73 -11.56 17.80 -4.16
CA THR A 73 -12.04 16.43 -3.90
C THR A 73 -12.70 15.79 -5.13
N ASN A 74 -13.43 16.57 -5.92
CA ASN A 74 -14.03 16.08 -7.16
C ASN A 74 -12.97 15.70 -8.18
N TRP A 75 -11.87 16.46 -8.29
CA TRP A 75 -10.75 16.09 -9.15
C TRP A 75 -10.16 14.73 -8.75
N HIS A 76 -9.95 14.49 -7.45
CA HIS A 76 -9.44 13.21 -6.95
C HIS A 76 -10.37 12.04 -7.28
N ILE A 77 -11.68 12.23 -7.12
CA ILE A 77 -12.69 11.20 -7.42
C ILE A 77 -12.73 10.91 -8.91
N LYS A 78 -12.85 11.94 -9.75
CA LYS A 78 -13.03 11.77 -11.20
C LYS A 78 -11.81 11.17 -11.87
N THR A 79 -10.61 11.62 -11.49
CA THR A 79 -9.38 11.01 -12.02
C THR A 79 -9.16 9.58 -11.54
N SER A 80 -9.59 9.24 -10.31
CA SER A 80 -9.64 7.85 -9.86
C SER A 80 -10.51 7.00 -10.77
N GLN A 81 -11.77 7.41 -10.94
CA GLN A 81 -12.79 6.70 -11.72
C GLN A 81 -12.40 6.55 -13.19
N TYR A 82 -11.82 7.59 -13.79
CA TYR A 82 -11.55 7.61 -15.23
C TYR A 82 -10.25 6.92 -15.63
N TYR A 83 -9.26 6.86 -14.73
CA TYR A 83 -7.90 6.45 -15.12
C TYR A 83 -7.23 5.50 -14.13
N PHE A 84 -7.30 5.81 -12.83
CA PHE A 84 -6.45 5.11 -11.87
C PHE A 84 -7.00 3.75 -11.42
N GLU A 85 -8.33 3.59 -11.39
CA GLU A 85 -8.94 2.32 -10.96
C GLU A 85 -8.56 1.16 -11.88
N GLU A 86 -8.56 1.37 -13.20
CA GLU A 86 -8.09 0.36 -14.16
C GLU A 86 -6.59 0.05 -13.97
N LEU A 87 -5.76 1.06 -13.73
CA LEU A 87 -4.33 0.86 -13.48
C LEU A 87 -4.07 0.10 -12.17
N VAL A 88 -4.85 0.37 -11.12
CA VAL A 88 -4.77 -0.36 -9.85
C VAL A 88 -5.30 -1.79 -10.00
N ALA A 89 -6.28 -2.03 -10.88
CA ALA A 89 -6.70 -3.38 -11.24
C ALA A 89 -5.58 -4.16 -11.95
N GLU A 90 -4.83 -3.52 -12.84
CA GLU A 90 -3.63 -4.11 -13.46
C GLU A 90 -2.55 -4.44 -12.40
N MET A 91 -2.28 -3.50 -11.48
CA MET A 91 -1.38 -3.74 -10.34
C MET A 91 -1.83 -4.91 -9.47
N ARG A 92 -3.15 -5.09 -9.29
CA ARG A 92 -3.70 -6.22 -8.55
C ARG A 92 -3.40 -7.54 -9.25
N GLN A 93 -3.55 -7.63 -10.58
CA GLN A 93 -3.22 -8.87 -11.31
C GLN A 93 -1.74 -9.23 -11.13
N GLU A 94 -0.85 -8.24 -11.27
CA GLU A 94 0.58 -8.38 -11.03
C GLU A 94 0.94 -8.79 -9.60
N LEU A 95 0.17 -8.28 -8.62
CA LEU A 95 0.28 -8.67 -7.22
C LEU A 95 -0.13 -10.13 -7.01
N LEU A 96 -1.26 -10.57 -7.58
CA LEU A 96 -1.76 -11.94 -7.42
C LEU A 96 -0.86 -12.99 -8.09
N ASN A 97 0.00 -12.58 -9.03
CA ASN A 97 1.02 -13.44 -9.64
C ASN A 97 2.25 -13.69 -8.74
N GLN A 98 2.41 -12.95 -7.64
CA GLN A 98 3.55 -13.12 -6.73
C GLN A 98 3.38 -14.34 -5.83
N LYS A 99 4.46 -15.02 -5.44
CA LYS A 99 4.34 -16.19 -4.53
C LYS A 99 4.10 -15.83 -3.07
N VAL A 100 4.46 -14.60 -2.67
CA VAL A 100 4.41 -14.15 -1.27
C VAL A 100 3.69 -12.81 -1.21
N LEU A 101 2.61 -12.77 -0.43
CA LEU A 101 1.84 -11.57 -0.16
C LEU A 101 1.81 -11.25 1.33
N HIS A 102 1.54 -9.99 1.62
CA HIS A 102 1.29 -9.45 2.94
C HIS A 102 -0.07 -8.76 2.96
N ALA A 103 -0.83 -8.95 4.03
CA ALA A 103 -2.10 -8.26 4.26
C ALA A 103 -2.14 -7.60 5.63
N ASP A 104 -2.79 -6.45 5.71
CA ASP A 104 -3.12 -5.76 6.96
C ASP A 104 -4.40 -4.94 6.75
N GLU A 105 -5.08 -4.57 7.82
CA GLU A 105 -6.32 -3.83 7.73
C GLU A 105 -6.51 -2.86 8.88
N THR A 106 -7.24 -1.79 8.61
CA THR A 106 -7.47 -0.76 9.62
C THR A 106 -8.81 -0.07 9.42
N THR A 107 -9.36 0.47 10.50
CA THR A 107 -10.66 1.14 10.46
C THR A 107 -10.62 2.39 9.57
N PHE A 108 -11.68 2.61 8.82
CA PHE A 108 -11.87 3.80 8.01
C PHE A 108 -13.32 4.26 8.10
N LYS A 109 -13.54 5.56 8.31
CA LYS A 109 -14.89 6.10 8.50
C LYS A 109 -15.40 6.66 7.17
N VAL A 110 -16.56 6.19 6.76
CA VAL A 110 -17.33 6.76 5.64
C VAL A 110 -18.64 7.28 6.20
N LEU A 111 -18.89 8.58 6.03
CA LEU A 111 -20.18 9.18 6.33
C LEU A 111 -21.07 8.89 5.11
N ASN A 112 -22.20 8.23 5.30
CA ASN A 112 -23.28 8.23 4.31
C ASN A 112 -24.32 9.27 4.77
N ASP A 113 -25.16 9.79 3.88
CA ASP A 113 -26.13 10.86 4.17
C ASP A 113 -27.15 10.50 5.28
N LYS A 114 -27.19 9.24 5.70
CA LYS A 114 -28.10 8.73 6.74
C LYS A 114 -27.39 8.16 7.97
N GLU A 115 -26.18 7.60 7.86
CA GLU A 115 -25.48 6.95 8.99
C GLU A 115 -23.95 6.95 8.86
N ARG A 116 -23.27 6.82 10.02
CA ARG A 116 -21.82 6.61 10.11
C ARG A 116 -21.51 5.13 9.92
N GLN A 117 -21.12 4.71 8.72
CA GLN A 117 -20.72 3.33 8.49
C GLN A 117 -19.27 3.08 8.94
N LYS A 118 -19.06 2.06 9.77
CA LYS A 118 -17.74 1.58 10.17
C LYS A 118 -17.17 0.69 9.07
N SER A 119 -16.39 1.28 8.16
CA SER A 119 -15.69 0.58 7.09
C SER A 119 -14.24 0.24 7.49
N TYR A 120 -13.56 -0.50 6.63
CA TYR A 120 -12.17 -0.87 6.81
C TYR A 120 -11.41 -0.64 5.50
N MET A 121 -10.17 -0.17 5.62
CA MET A 121 -9.24 -0.19 4.51
C MET A 121 -8.33 -1.39 4.69
N TRP A 122 -8.30 -2.24 3.67
CA TRP A 122 -7.44 -3.40 3.58
C TRP A 122 -6.25 -3.05 2.70
N LEU A 123 -5.06 -3.43 3.11
CA LEU A 123 -3.84 -3.32 2.32
C LEU A 123 -3.38 -4.73 1.98
N PHE A 124 -3.10 -4.95 0.70
CA PHE A 124 -2.37 -6.11 0.21
C PHE A 124 -1.07 -5.64 -0.43
N SER A 125 0.01 -6.37 -0.23
CA SER A 125 1.31 -6.00 -0.78
C SER A 125 2.19 -7.20 -1.09
N THR A 126 3.18 -7.00 -1.94
CA THR A 126 4.13 -8.05 -2.32
C THR A 126 5.17 -8.30 -1.21
N GLY A 127 5.78 -9.49 -1.23
CA GLY A 127 6.83 -9.88 -0.29
C GLY A 127 8.12 -9.08 -0.47
N LYS A 128 8.96 -9.07 0.58
CA LYS A 128 10.26 -8.34 0.62
C LYS A 128 11.17 -8.60 -0.59
N TYR A 129 11.17 -9.83 -1.08
CA TYR A 129 12.05 -10.30 -2.15
C TYR A 129 11.35 -10.37 -3.52
N SER A 130 10.21 -9.69 -3.67
CA SER A 130 9.54 -9.59 -4.96
C SER A 130 10.27 -8.58 -5.83
N GLU A 131 10.42 -8.88 -7.12
CA GLU A 131 11.04 -7.95 -8.09
C GLU A 131 10.26 -6.63 -8.20
N ARG A 132 8.94 -6.72 -8.04
CA ARG A 132 8.01 -5.59 -8.12
C ARG A 132 7.39 -5.35 -6.75
N ALA A 133 7.63 -4.17 -6.19
CA ALA A 133 6.98 -3.75 -4.96
C ALA A 133 5.58 -3.22 -5.29
N ILE A 134 4.53 -3.86 -4.78
CA ILE A 134 3.14 -3.44 -5.04
C ILE A 134 2.41 -3.26 -3.73
N HIS A 135 1.65 -2.17 -3.62
CA HIS A 135 0.71 -1.89 -2.53
C HIS A 135 -0.67 -1.59 -3.13
N THR A 136 -1.67 -2.38 -2.78
CA THR A 136 -3.06 -2.17 -3.19
C THR A 136 -3.95 -2.01 -1.96
N PHE A 137 -4.63 -0.87 -1.87
CA PHE A 137 -5.63 -0.62 -0.86
C PHE A 137 -7.02 -0.94 -1.41
N LYS A 138 -7.86 -1.58 -0.60
CA LYS A 138 -9.25 -1.88 -0.90
C LYS A 138 -10.14 -1.40 0.23
N LEU A 139 -11.17 -0.62 -0.11
CA LEU A 139 -12.24 -0.31 0.83
C LEU A 139 -13.13 -1.56 1.00
N GLY A 140 -13.34 -1.96 2.25
CA GLY A 140 -14.25 -3.02 2.65
C GLY A 140 -15.39 -2.48 3.53
N PRO A 141 -16.63 -2.96 3.36
CA PRO A 141 -17.76 -2.55 4.19
C PRO A 141 -17.67 -3.09 5.62
N SER A 142 -16.80 -4.07 5.88
CA SER A 142 -16.65 -4.80 7.14
C SER A 142 -15.19 -5.24 7.36
N ARG A 143 -14.92 -5.80 8.55
CA ARG A 143 -13.67 -6.51 8.87
C ARG A 143 -13.78 -8.03 8.65
N SER A 144 -14.80 -8.50 7.93
CA SER A 144 -15.02 -9.94 7.74
C SER A 144 -13.99 -10.52 6.76
N GLY A 145 -13.71 -11.81 6.92
CA GLY A 145 -12.83 -12.56 6.01
C GLY A 145 -13.33 -12.67 4.57
N SER A 146 -14.58 -12.29 4.30
CA SER A 146 -15.11 -12.18 2.93
C SER A 146 -14.36 -11.11 2.12
N VAL A 147 -13.96 -9.99 2.73
CA VAL A 147 -13.27 -8.91 1.99
C VAL A 147 -11.91 -9.36 1.43
N PRO A 148 -11.00 -9.96 2.22
CA PRO A 148 -9.76 -10.50 1.67
C PRO A 148 -10.01 -11.70 0.75
N ARG A 149 -11.04 -12.52 0.98
CA ARG A 149 -11.41 -13.61 0.07
C ARG A 149 -11.77 -13.08 -1.32
N ASP A 150 -12.63 -12.07 -1.39
CA ASP A 150 -13.06 -11.46 -2.67
C ASP A 150 -11.89 -10.78 -3.38
N PHE A 151 -10.95 -10.20 -2.62
CA PHE A 151 -9.77 -9.56 -3.21
C PHE A 151 -8.72 -10.56 -3.70
N LEU A 152 -8.55 -11.69 -3.02
CA LEU A 152 -7.50 -12.67 -3.35
C LEU A 152 -7.99 -13.75 -4.32
N GLU A 153 -9.30 -13.90 -4.51
CA GLU A 153 -9.91 -14.85 -5.45
C GLU A 153 -9.34 -16.27 -5.30
N ASN A 154 -8.60 -16.75 -6.31
CA ASN A 154 -8.03 -18.08 -6.40
C ASN A 154 -6.52 -18.13 -6.06
N TYR A 155 -6.00 -17.11 -5.38
CA TYR A 155 -4.60 -17.07 -4.97
C TYR A 155 -4.24 -18.23 -4.02
N THR A 156 -3.15 -18.94 -4.32
CA THR A 156 -2.73 -20.16 -3.60
C THR A 156 -1.32 -20.06 -2.99
N GLY A 157 -0.73 -18.86 -2.96
CA GLY A 157 0.61 -18.65 -2.41
C GLY A 157 0.65 -18.47 -0.89
N TYR A 158 1.72 -17.84 -0.43
CA TYR A 158 1.91 -17.50 0.98
C TYR A 158 1.26 -16.15 1.30
N LEU A 159 0.59 -16.06 2.45
CA LEU A 159 -0.01 -14.81 2.93
C LEU A 159 0.45 -14.51 4.36
N HIS A 160 1.28 -13.50 4.51
CA HIS A 160 1.61 -12.90 5.80
C HIS A 160 0.45 -12.04 6.28
N SER A 161 0.02 -12.24 7.53
CA SER A 161 -0.95 -11.37 8.17
C SER A 161 -0.64 -11.22 9.66
N ASP A 162 -1.36 -10.34 10.34
CA ASP A 162 -1.46 -10.45 11.78
C ASP A 162 -2.29 -11.71 12.16
N GLY A 163 -2.32 -12.06 13.44
CA GLY A 163 -3.11 -13.20 13.92
C GLY A 163 -4.63 -12.97 13.93
N PHE A 164 -5.17 -12.03 13.14
CA PHE A 164 -6.60 -11.77 13.09
C PHE A 164 -7.37 -12.95 12.46
N SER A 165 -8.49 -13.31 13.08
CA SER A 165 -9.29 -14.46 12.67
C SER A 165 -9.96 -14.32 11.30
N GLY A 166 -10.08 -13.10 10.79
CA GLY A 166 -10.61 -12.85 9.44
C GLY A 166 -9.81 -13.53 8.33
N TYR A 167 -8.53 -13.83 8.57
CA TYR A 167 -7.67 -14.54 7.61
C TYR A 167 -7.72 -16.07 7.77
N ASN A 168 -8.41 -16.61 8.78
CA ASN A 168 -8.32 -18.04 9.12
C ASN A 168 -8.94 -18.99 8.09
N HIS A 169 -9.90 -18.51 7.30
CA HIS A 169 -10.72 -19.33 6.40
C HIS A 169 -10.56 -18.89 4.94
N LEU A 170 -9.32 -18.55 4.56
CA LEU A 170 -8.95 -18.28 3.18
C LEU A 170 -8.47 -19.60 2.53
N PRO A 171 -9.19 -20.13 1.53
CA PRO A 171 -8.86 -21.42 0.94
C PRO A 171 -7.58 -21.35 0.09
N GLY A 172 -6.84 -22.45 0.02
CA GLY A 172 -5.70 -22.59 -0.90
C GLY A 172 -4.41 -21.87 -0.51
N MET A 173 -4.40 -21.08 0.57
CA MET A 173 -3.26 -20.26 0.96
C MET A 173 -2.50 -20.83 2.16
N THR A 174 -1.18 -20.63 2.18
CA THR A 174 -0.37 -20.91 3.36
C THR A 174 -0.20 -19.64 4.18
N MET A 175 -0.90 -19.59 5.32
CA MET A 175 -0.86 -18.44 6.23
C MET A 175 0.45 -18.38 7.02
N ILE A 176 1.08 -17.20 7.06
CA ILE A 176 2.30 -16.93 7.81
C ILE A 176 2.03 -15.93 8.93
N ALA A 177 2.39 -16.30 10.16
CA ALA A 177 2.20 -15.44 11.33
C ALA A 177 3.27 -14.33 11.42
N CYS A 178 2.95 -13.27 12.17
CA CYS A 178 3.86 -12.18 12.46
C CYS A 178 4.50 -12.35 13.85
N LEU A 179 5.80 -12.65 13.91
CA LEU A 179 6.56 -12.73 15.16
C LEU A 179 6.59 -11.40 15.92
N ALA A 180 6.48 -10.26 15.21
CA ALA A 180 6.43 -8.95 15.86
C ALA A 180 5.16 -8.80 16.72
N HIS A 181 4.03 -9.37 16.29
CA HIS A 181 2.80 -9.39 17.07
C HIS A 181 2.89 -10.33 18.27
N ILE A 182 3.49 -11.52 18.10
CA ILE A 182 3.77 -12.44 19.22
C ILE A 182 4.64 -11.72 20.27
N ARG A 183 5.76 -11.13 19.84
CA ARG A 183 6.67 -10.35 20.69
C ARG A 183 5.95 -9.22 21.41
N ARG A 184 5.04 -8.50 20.73
CA ARG A 184 4.27 -7.40 21.32
C ARG A 184 3.39 -7.87 22.47
N LYS A 185 2.75 -9.05 22.37
CA LYS A 185 1.96 -9.61 23.47
C LYS A 185 2.81 -9.89 24.72
N PHE A 186 4.02 -10.44 24.54
CA PHE A 186 4.96 -10.60 25.66
C PHE A 186 5.41 -9.25 26.24
N TYR A 187 5.69 -8.26 25.38
CA TYR A 187 6.07 -6.91 25.81
C TYR A 187 5.00 -6.25 26.67
N ASP A 188 3.73 -6.34 26.26
CA ASP A 188 2.57 -5.77 26.94
C ASP A 188 2.23 -6.51 28.26
N ALA A 189 2.71 -7.75 28.40
CA ALA A 189 2.57 -8.57 29.60
C ALA A 189 3.67 -8.32 30.65
N ARG A 190 4.67 -7.49 30.36
CA ARG A 190 5.74 -7.17 31.32
C ARG A 190 5.17 -6.44 32.56
N PRO A 191 5.69 -6.73 33.77
CA PRO A 191 5.25 -6.04 34.96
C PRO A 191 5.73 -4.57 34.94
N LYS A 192 5.01 -3.68 35.62
CA LYS A 192 5.27 -2.23 35.62
C LYS A 192 6.68 -1.86 36.08
N ASN A 193 7.28 -2.66 36.96
CA ASN A 193 8.64 -2.49 37.47
C ASN A 193 9.74 -3.05 36.54
N TYR A 194 9.40 -3.44 35.30
CA TYR A 194 10.35 -3.88 34.26
C TYR A 194 11.45 -4.84 34.73
N SER A 195 11.09 -5.88 35.47
CA SER A 195 12.06 -6.91 35.84
C SER A 195 12.55 -7.68 34.61
N SER A 196 13.86 -7.61 34.35
CA SER A 196 14.55 -8.40 33.32
C SER A 196 14.50 -9.91 33.60
N LYS A 197 14.20 -10.30 34.84
CA LYS A 197 14.03 -11.70 35.26
C LYS A 197 12.61 -12.23 35.02
N SER A 198 11.67 -11.40 34.56
CA SER A 198 10.28 -11.83 34.33
C SER A 198 10.16 -12.77 33.12
N VAL A 199 9.23 -13.71 33.19
CA VAL A 199 8.91 -14.64 32.07
C VAL A 199 8.50 -13.87 30.81
N ALA A 200 7.74 -12.78 30.97
CA ALA A 200 7.38 -11.89 29.87
C ALA A 200 8.61 -11.26 29.18
N HIS A 201 9.61 -10.84 29.96
CA HIS A 201 10.88 -10.32 29.42
C HIS A 201 11.67 -11.40 28.68
N LYS A 202 11.71 -12.63 29.21
CA LYS A 202 12.32 -13.78 28.52
C LYS A 202 11.67 -14.02 27.16
N GLY A 203 10.33 -13.98 27.07
CA GLY A 203 9.62 -14.12 25.79
C GLY A 203 9.97 -13.05 24.75
N VAL A 204 10.11 -11.79 25.19
CA VAL A 204 10.60 -10.70 24.31
C VAL A 204 12.04 -10.96 23.86
N THR A 205 12.89 -11.44 24.75
CA THR A 205 14.31 -11.72 24.47
C THR A 205 14.47 -12.82 23.43
N LEU A 206 13.76 -13.95 23.60
CA LEU A 206 13.77 -15.05 22.63
C LEU A 206 13.26 -14.60 21.24
N CYS A 207 12.23 -13.76 21.18
CA CYS A 207 11.78 -13.17 19.92
C CYS A 207 12.85 -12.27 19.29
N ASN A 208 13.57 -11.46 20.09
CA ASN A 208 14.65 -10.60 19.59
C ASN A 208 15.81 -11.44 19.03
N GLU A 209 16.18 -12.55 19.69
CA GLU A 209 17.20 -13.47 19.22
C GLU A 209 16.83 -14.07 17.85
N LEU A 210 15.58 -14.51 17.67
CA LEU A 210 15.07 -14.98 16.38
C LEU A 210 15.16 -13.91 15.29
N PHE A 211 14.79 -12.66 15.59
CA PHE A 211 14.95 -11.54 14.65
C PHE A 211 16.41 -11.25 14.32
N ALA A 212 17.30 -11.25 15.32
CA ALA A 212 18.72 -11.03 15.12
C ALA A 212 19.32 -12.12 14.22
N LEU A 213 18.92 -13.37 14.45
CA LEU A 213 19.37 -14.51 13.67
C LEU A 213 18.88 -14.44 12.22
N ASP A 214 17.58 -14.23 11.96
CA ASP A 214 17.07 -14.09 10.57
C ASP A 214 17.64 -12.86 9.85
N LYS A 215 18.06 -11.83 10.60
CA LYS A 215 18.76 -10.66 10.05
C LYS A 215 20.16 -11.01 9.52
N THR A 216 20.85 -11.99 10.12
CA THR A 216 22.15 -12.47 9.61
C THR A 216 22.03 -13.12 8.23
N LEU A 217 20.82 -13.54 7.85
CA LEU A 217 20.51 -14.17 6.56
C LEU A 217 20.12 -13.17 5.47
N ASN A 218 20.26 -11.86 5.70
CA ASN A 218 19.99 -10.85 4.68
C ASN A 218 21.11 -10.84 3.63
N GLY A 219 20.75 -10.69 2.35
CA GLY A 219 21.70 -10.64 1.24
C GLY A 219 22.06 -12.01 0.67
N LEU A 220 21.66 -13.10 1.33
CA LEU A 220 21.74 -14.45 0.77
C LEU A 220 20.72 -14.65 -0.37
N THR A 221 21.00 -15.61 -1.24
CA THR A 221 20.03 -16.12 -2.22
C THR A 221 18.81 -16.73 -1.52
N VAL A 222 17.71 -16.95 -2.25
CA VAL A 222 16.50 -17.56 -1.67
C VAL A 222 16.80 -18.97 -1.17
N GLU A 223 17.61 -19.71 -1.91
CA GLU A 223 18.03 -21.09 -1.66
C GLU A 223 18.95 -21.17 -0.44
N ASP A 224 20.01 -20.37 -0.40
CA ASP A 224 20.94 -20.32 0.75
C ASP A 224 20.22 -19.87 2.02
N ARG A 225 19.32 -18.87 1.90
CA ARG A 225 18.52 -18.39 3.02
C ARG A 225 17.61 -19.48 3.57
N TYR A 226 17.00 -20.29 2.70
CA TYR A 226 16.20 -21.45 3.11
C TYR A 226 17.04 -22.46 3.87
N GLU A 227 18.18 -22.89 3.32
CA GLU A 227 19.05 -23.88 3.96
C GLU A 227 19.57 -23.40 5.32
N GLN A 228 20.06 -22.16 5.38
CA GLN A 228 20.56 -21.58 6.62
C GLN A 228 19.43 -21.44 7.66
N ARG A 229 18.23 -21.02 7.24
CA ARG A 229 17.06 -20.94 8.12
C ARG A 229 16.72 -22.30 8.73
N MET A 230 16.79 -23.37 7.94
CA MET A 230 16.57 -24.74 8.44
C MET A 230 17.65 -25.19 9.44
N LYS A 231 18.91 -24.76 9.27
CA LYS A 231 20.01 -25.09 10.18
C LYS A 231 19.97 -24.31 11.49
N ILE A 232 19.71 -23.00 11.44
CA ILE A 232 19.91 -22.12 12.60
C ILE A 232 18.61 -21.55 13.19
N VAL A 233 17.62 -21.20 12.37
CA VAL A 233 16.38 -20.55 12.84
C VAL A 233 15.37 -21.58 13.31
N LYS A 234 15.19 -22.69 12.56
CA LYS A 234 14.28 -23.78 12.91
C LYS A 234 14.46 -24.28 14.36
N PRO A 235 15.64 -24.70 14.82
CA PRO A 235 15.79 -25.23 16.18
C PRO A 235 15.49 -24.18 17.26
N LYS A 236 15.79 -22.89 17.00
CA LYS A 236 15.47 -21.80 17.92
C LYS A 236 13.97 -21.50 17.97
N LEU A 237 13.29 -21.62 16.84
CA LEU A 237 11.85 -21.41 16.75
C LEU A 237 11.08 -22.56 17.43
N GLU A 238 11.53 -23.81 17.24
CA GLU A 238 11.00 -24.99 17.93
C GLU A 238 11.16 -24.86 19.44
N ALA A 239 12.38 -24.57 19.91
CA ALA A 239 12.66 -24.34 21.33
C ALA A 239 11.85 -23.18 21.93
N PHE A 240 11.58 -22.12 21.17
CA PHE A 240 10.71 -21.03 21.61
C PHE A 240 9.27 -21.51 21.86
N PHE A 241 8.72 -22.34 20.97
CA PHE A 241 7.36 -22.85 21.14
C PHE A 241 7.25 -23.95 22.19
N GLU A 242 8.26 -24.80 22.34
CA GLU A 242 8.36 -25.75 23.47
C GLU A 242 8.43 -25.01 24.81
N TRP A 243 9.22 -23.93 24.87
CA TRP A 243 9.26 -23.08 26.05
C TRP A 243 7.90 -22.44 26.35
N CYS A 244 7.18 -21.94 25.33
CA CYS A 244 5.82 -21.41 25.52
C CYS A 244 4.87 -22.47 26.10
N ASP A 245 4.94 -23.70 25.60
CA ASP A 245 4.07 -24.81 26.00
C ASP A 245 4.33 -25.27 27.44
N SER A 246 5.58 -25.16 27.92
CA SER A 246 5.95 -25.50 29.30
C SER A 246 5.40 -24.53 30.37
N ILE A 247 4.98 -23.32 29.98
CA ILE A 247 4.61 -22.28 30.94
C ILE A 247 3.10 -22.26 31.19
N HIS A 248 2.74 -22.46 32.45
CA HIS A 248 1.38 -22.30 32.94
C HIS A 248 1.26 -20.92 33.60
N ALA A 249 0.54 -20.00 32.96
CA ALA A 249 0.36 -18.64 33.45
C ALA A 249 -1.05 -18.11 33.20
N HIS A 250 -1.47 -17.17 34.04
CA HIS A 250 -2.75 -16.48 33.93
C HIS A 250 -2.57 -14.99 33.58
N GLY A 251 -3.68 -14.28 33.40
CA GLY A 251 -3.69 -12.86 33.09
C GLY A 251 -2.99 -12.53 31.77
N LYS A 252 -2.32 -11.39 31.70
CA LYS A 252 -1.67 -10.90 30.46
C LYS A 252 -0.59 -11.85 29.94
N LEU A 253 0.17 -12.50 30.82
CA LEU A 253 1.18 -13.47 30.42
C LEU A 253 0.54 -14.73 29.83
N GLY A 254 -0.50 -15.26 30.48
CA GLY A 254 -1.30 -16.36 29.93
C GLY A 254 -1.86 -16.02 28.54
N THR A 255 -2.45 -14.83 28.36
CA THR A 255 -2.92 -14.37 27.06
C THR A 255 -1.81 -14.31 26.00
N ALA A 256 -0.60 -13.89 26.37
CA ALA A 256 0.54 -13.83 25.45
C ALA A 256 0.99 -15.24 25.01
N ILE A 257 1.06 -16.19 25.95
CA ILE A 257 1.43 -17.59 25.69
C ILE A 257 0.37 -18.26 24.81
N THR A 258 -0.92 -18.17 25.18
CA THR A 258 -2.01 -18.70 24.37
C THR A 258 -2.00 -18.12 22.96
N TYR A 259 -1.76 -16.80 22.83
CA TYR A 259 -1.64 -16.18 21.51
C TYR A 259 -0.46 -16.76 20.71
N ALA A 260 0.72 -16.91 21.31
CA ALA A 260 1.88 -17.51 20.65
C ALA A 260 1.60 -18.93 20.18
N LEU A 261 1.07 -19.80 21.06
CA LEU A 261 0.76 -21.19 20.75
C LEU A 261 -0.29 -21.31 19.62
N ASN A 262 -1.32 -20.46 19.63
CA ASN A 262 -2.31 -20.41 18.55
C ASN A 262 -1.70 -20.00 17.19
N GLN A 263 -0.57 -19.31 17.19
CA GLN A 263 0.15 -18.94 15.95
C GLN A 263 1.24 -19.96 15.57
N LYS A 264 1.52 -20.98 16.38
CA LYS A 264 2.64 -21.92 16.17
C LYS A 264 2.70 -22.47 14.75
N ASN A 265 1.63 -23.11 14.28
CA ASN A 265 1.60 -23.72 12.95
C ASN A 265 1.87 -22.69 11.83
N ARG A 266 1.26 -21.51 11.91
CA ARG A 266 1.48 -20.40 10.95
C ARG A 266 2.88 -19.81 11.02
N MET A 267 3.46 -19.75 12.21
CA MET A 267 4.81 -19.25 12.39
C MET A 267 5.83 -20.24 11.83
N MET A 268 5.62 -21.54 12.03
CA MET A 268 6.49 -22.59 11.49
C MET A 268 6.49 -22.62 9.96
N ASN A 269 5.39 -22.23 9.30
CA ASN A 269 5.34 -22.11 7.84
C ASN A 269 6.39 -21.15 7.26
N VAL A 270 6.94 -20.20 8.05
CA VAL A 270 8.02 -19.31 7.60
C VAL A 270 9.30 -20.07 7.18
N LEU A 271 9.45 -21.31 7.65
CA LEU A 271 10.57 -22.18 7.32
C LEU A 271 10.42 -22.84 5.94
N SER A 272 9.23 -22.79 5.33
CA SER A 272 8.94 -23.51 4.08
C SER A 272 9.56 -22.88 2.82
N ASP A 273 9.93 -21.60 2.86
CA ASP A 273 10.46 -20.88 1.71
C ASP A 273 11.37 -19.71 2.15
N GLY A 274 12.53 -19.55 1.50
CA GLY A 274 13.52 -18.53 1.84
C GLY A 274 13.02 -17.09 1.72
N ARG A 275 12.01 -16.83 0.87
CA ARG A 275 11.42 -15.50 0.65
C ARG A 275 10.56 -15.02 1.81
N LEU A 276 10.09 -15.93 2.67
CA LEU A 276 9.26 -15.58 3.80
C LEU A 276 10.06 -14.82 4.86
N VAL A 277 9.38 -13.97 5.62
CA VAL A 277 9.99 -13.10 6.64
C VAL A 277 9.31 -13.28 7.99
N LEU A 278 10.04 -13.08 9.09
CA LEU A 278 9.49 -13.27 10.44
C LEU A 278 8.41 -12.25 10.84
N SER A 279 8.20 -11.17 10.08
CA SER A 279 7.21 -10.15 10.42
C SER A 279 6.42 -9.64 9.23
N ASN A 280 5.21 -9.17 9.53
CA ASN A 280 4.32 -8.50 8.58
C ASN A 280 4.59 -6.98 8.49
N ASN A 281 5.78 -6.53 8.88
CA ASN A 281 6.11 -5.10 8.99
C ASN A 281 6.01 -4.35 7.64
N LEU A 282 6.07 -5.05 6.50
CA LEU A 282 5.90 -4.44 5.18
C LEU A 282 4.48 -3.88 5.01
N ALA A 283 3.46 -4.69 5.26
CA ALA A 283 2.07 -4.23 5.22
C ALA A 283 1.81 -3.19 6.34
N GLU A 284 2.31 -3.41 7.55
CA GLU A 284 2.15 -2.42 8.64
C GLU A 284 2.77 -1.04 8.29
N ARG A 285 3.88 -1.01 7.54
CA ARG A 285 4.47 0.25 7.05
C ARG A 285 3.62 0.87 5.95
N GLY A 286 3.13 0.09 4.99
CA GLY A 286 2.24 0.61 3.95
C GLY A 286 0.96 1.22 4.54
N ILE A 287 0.33 0.54 5.50
CA ILE A 287 -0.94 1.00 6.08
C ILE A 287 -0.76 2.27 6.90
N LYS A 288 0.43 2.51 7.49
CA LYS A 288 0.73 3.73 8.26
C LYS A 288 0.51 5.00 7.45
N SER A 289 0.68 4.97 6.14
CA SER A 289 0.41 6.13 5.28
C SER A 289 -1.04 6.59 5.40
N LEU A 290 -1.99 5.65 5.37
CA LEU A 290 -3.40 5.92 5.64
C LEU A 290 -3.65 6.32 7.09
N VAL A 291 -3.03 5.62 8.06
CA VAL A 291 -3.21 5.90 9.50
C VAL A 291 -2.81 7.34 9.84
N MET A 292 -1.72 7.83 9.27
CA MET A 292 -1.28 9.22 9.44
C MET A 292 -2.17 10.20 8.69
N GLY A 293 -2.60 9.85 7.48
CA GLY A 293 -3.61 10.63 6.75
C GLY A 293 -4.86 10.83 7.59
N ARG A 294 -5.48 9.74 8.09
CA ARG A 294 -6.79 9.77 8.78
C ARG A 294 -6.81 10.58 10.06
N LYS A 295 -5.65 10.86 10.66
CA LYS A 295 -5.54 11.83 11.76
C LYS A 295 -5.81 13.28 11.31
N ASN A 296 -5.59 13.61 10.05
CA ASN A 296 -5.70 14.96 9.50
C ASN A 296 -7.03 15.22 8.75
N TRP A 297 -7.45 14.32 7.85
CA TRP A 297 -8.71 14.44 7.08
C TRP A 297 -9.91 13.69 7.70
N LEU A 298 -9.72 12.92 8.78
CA LEU A 298 -10.72 12.25 9.64
C LEU A 298 -11.61 11.15 9.02
N PHE A 299 -12.27 11.41 7.88
CA PHE A 299 -13.26 10.52 7.25
C PHE A 299 -13.44 10.83 5.75
N SER A 300 -14.13 9.95 5.03
CA SER A 300 -14.71 10.27 3.72
C SER A 300 -16.19 10.62 3.86
N LYS A 301 -16.68 11.60 3.08
CA LYS A 301 -18.11 11.97 3.02
C LYS A 301 -18.92 11.08 2.07
N SER A 302 -18.27 10.29 1.22
CA SER A 302 -18.94 9.38 0.30
C SER A 302 -18.12 8.12 0.06
N PHE A 303 -18.77 7.07 -0.44
CA PHE A 303 -18.09 5.86 -0.89
C PHE A 303 -17.13 6.16 -2.04
N ASP A 304 -17.55 6.94 -3.03
CA ASP A 304 -16.68 7.37 -4.13
C ASP A 304 -15.40 8.05 -3.63
N GLY A 305 -15.51 8.93 -2.63
CA GLY A 305 -14.35 9.57 -2.00
C GLY A 305 -13.45 8.57 -1.27
N ALA A 306 -14.04 7.53 -0.66
CA ALA A 306 -13.30 6.49 0.04
C ALA A 306 -12.61 5.52 -0.93
N HIS A 307 -13.25 5.20 -2.05
CA HIS A 307 -12.66 4.43 -3.15
C HIS A 307 -11.50 5.20 -3.78
N ALA A 308 -11.68 6.49 -4.09
CA ALA A 308 -10.61 7.34 -4.59
C ALA A 308 -9.41 7.41 -3.63
N VAL A 309 -9.66 7.42 -2.32
CA VAL A 309 -8.58 7.34 -1.31
C VAL A 309 -7.80 6.04 -1.42
N ALA A 310 -8.50 4.90 -1.55
CA ALA A 310 -7.86 3.60 -1.72
C ALA A 310 -7.02 3.53 -3.01
N THR A 311 -7.59 3.97 -4.13
CA THR A 311 -6.93 3.97 -5.44
C THR A 311 -5.68 4.85 -5.43
N ILE A 312 -5.78 6.10 -4.98
CA ILE A 312 -4.64 7.03 -5.01
C ILE A 312 -3.54 6.61 -4.03
N LEU A 313 -3.89 6.09 -2.84
CA LEU A 313 -2.87 5.55 -1.92
C LEU A 313 -2.17 4.32 -2.50
N SER A 314 -2.87 3.48 -3.27
CA SER A 314 -2.26 2.33 -3.95
C SER A 314 -1.17 2.80 -4.91
N LEU A 315 -1.46 3.82 -5.72
CA LEU A 315 -0.49 4.41 -6.64
C LEU A 315 0.68 5.07 -5.90
N VAL A 316 0.40 5.88 -4.87
CA VAL A 316 1.43 6.61 -4.11
C VAL A 316 2.38 5.66 -3.39
N GLU A 317 1.87 4.69 -2.63
CA GLU A 317 2.72 3.78 -1.86
C GLU A 317 3.47 2.79 -2.75
N THR A 318 2.88 2.39 -3.88
CA THR A 318 3.58 1.60 -4.89
C THR A 318 4.69 2.42 -5.55
N ALA A 319 4.43 3.65 -5.96
CA ALA A 319 5.43 4.53 -6.55
C ALA A 319 6.66 4.71 -5.64
N LYS A 320 6.42 4.97 -4.34
CA LYS A 320 7.48 5.11 -3.33
C LYS A 320 8.32 3.84 -3.20
N SER A 321 7.65 2.69 -3.16
CA SER A 321 8.33 1.40 -3.00
C SER A 321 9.11 0.99 -4.25
N ASN A 322 8.86 1.63 -5.39
CA ASN A 322 9.65 1.49 -6.62
C ASN A 322 10.61 2.68 -6.86
N GLY A 323 10.88 3.51 -5.84
CA GLY A 323 11.86 4.60 -5.92
C GLY A 323 11.41 5.84 -6.72
N LEU A 324 10.13 5.95 -7.05
CA LEU A 324 9.59 7.09 -7.78
C LEU A 324 9.19 8.23 -6.84
N HIS A 325 9.27 9.46 -7.34
CA HIS A 325 8.70 10.63 -6.66
C HIS A 325 7.17 10.66 -6.86
N PRO A 326 6.35 10.56 -5.80
CA PRO A 326 4.89 10.39 -5.95
C PRO A 326 4.20 11.47 -6.76
N ARG A 327 4.57 12.75 -6.52
CA ARG A 327 4.04 13.88 -7.29
C ARG A 327 4.34 13.77 -8.80
N LYS A 328 5.58 13.42 -9.17
CA LYS A 328 5.97 13.24 -10.58
C LYS A 328 5.21 12.08 -11.22
N TYR A 329 5.06 10.98 -10.48
CA TYR A 329 4.32 9.83 -10.99
C TYR A 329 2.84 10.13 -11.21
N LEU A 330 2.18 10.80 -10.27
CA LEU A 330 0.78 11.24 -10.45
C LEU A 330 0.63 12.20 -11.64
N ASP A 331 1.55 13.15 -11.80
CA ASP A 331 1.58 14.07 -12.93
C ASP A 331 1.78 13.34 -14.28
N TYR A 332 2.71 12.39 -14.32
CA TYR A 332 2.94 11.50 -15.46
C TYR A 332 1.66 10.75 -15.83
N LEU A 333 1.02 10.09 -14.86
CA LEU A 333 -0.22 9.35 -15.12
C LEU A 333 -1.32 10.26 -15.65
N LEU A 334 -1.51 11.43 -15.06
CA LEU A 334 -2.53 12.40 -15.49
C LEU A 334 -2.20 13.06 -16.82
N THR A 335 -0.94 13.11 -17.22
CA THR A 335 -0.53 13.64 -18.52
C THR A 335 -0.78 12.61 -19.63
N TYR A 336 -0.39 11.35 -19.40
CA TYR A 336 -0.34 10.35 -20.46
C TYR A 336 -1.55 9.39 -20.50
N LEU A 337 -2.26 9.13 -19.39
CA LEU A 337 -3.45 8.26 -19.41
C LEU A 337 -4.65 8.88 -20.17
N PRO A 338 -4.98 10.18 -20.04
CA PRO A 338 -6.06 10.78 -20.82
C PRO A 338 -5.80 10.79 -22.33
N ASN A 339 -4.52 10.69 -22.71
CA ASN A 339 -4.02 10.67 -24.07
C ASN A 339 -3.61 9.25 -24.51
N ARG A 340 -3.94 8.22 -23.71
CA ARG A 340 -3.69 6.82 -24.04
C ARG A 340 -4.54 6.43 -25.24
N GLN A 341 -3.87 5.90 -26.26
CA GLN A 341 -4.52 5.25 -27.40
C GLN A 341 -4.40 3.74 -27.23
N ASN A 342 -3.56 3.08 -28.02
CA ASN A 342 -3.38 1.63 -28.00
C ASN A 342 -2.28 1.15 -27.03
N THR A 343 -1.71 2.04 -26.22
CA THR A 343 -0.67 1.67 -25.26
C THR A 343 -1.27 0.87 -24.10
N PRO A 344 -0.76 -0.33 -23.77
CA PRO A 344 -1.24 -1.11 -22.63
C PRO A 344 -1.06 -0.38 -21.29
N LEU A 345 -1.95 -0.62 -20.32
CA LEU A 345 -1.85 -0.05 -18.97
C LEU A 345 -0.53 -0.42 -18.28
N ALA A 346 0.00 -1.61 -18.57
CA ALA A 346 1.30 -2.06 -18.08
C ALA A 346 2.47 -1.11 -18.39
N ALA A 347 2.37 -0.30 -19.46
CA ALA A 347 3.38 0.71 -19.80
C ALA A 347 3.43 1.91 -18.84
N TYR A 348 2.41 2.06 -17.99
CA TYR A 348 2.26 3.14 -17.01
C TYR A 348 2.55 2.68 -15.59
N LEU A 349 2.86 1.39 -15.40
CA LEU A 349 3.21 0.83 -14.10
C LEU A 349 4.56 1.35 -13.62
N PRO A 350 4.77 1.43 -12.30
CA PRO A 350 5.89 2.17 -11.73
C PRO A 350 7.26 1.57 -12.04
N TRP A 351 7.35 0.28 -12.37
CA TRP A 351 8.59 -0.38 -12.78
C TRP A 351 8.88 -0.28 -14.29
N ASN A 352 8.00 0.35 -15.08
CA ASN A 352 8.27 0.54 -16.50
C ASN A 352 9.50 1.45 -16.71
N PRO A 353 10.44 1.11 -17.62
CA PRO A 353 11.66 1.91 -17.83
C PRO A 353 11.41 3.39 -18.15
N LYS A 354 10.36 3.71 -18.91
CA LYS A 354 10.01 5.10 -19.25
C LYS A 354 9.52 5.85 -18.01
N VAL A 355 8.65 5.21 -17.22
CA VAL A 355 8.15 5.76 -15.96
C VAL A 355 9.31 5.99 -14.98
N GLN A 356 10.22 5.03 -14.86
CA GLN A 356 11.42 5.13 -14.04
C GLN A 356 12.29 6.32 -14.45
N LEU A 357 12.54 6.50 -15.76
CA LEU A 357 13.33 7.61 -16.27
C LEU A 357 12.72 8.98 -15.94
N GLU A 358 11.40 9.15 -16.13
CA GLU A 358 10.74 10.45 -15.94
C GLU A 358 10.41 10.76 -14.48
N CYS A 359 10.14 9.73 -13.67
CA CYS A 359 9.58 9.89 -12.33
C CYS A 359 10.56 9.56 -11.19
N LEU A 360 11.81 9.20 -11.48
CA LEU A 360 12.78 8.82 -10.45
C LEU A 360 12.88 9.88 -9.35
N SER A 361 12.89 9.42 -8.10
CA SER A 361 13.26 10.28 -6.97
C SER A 361 14.74 10.61 -7.07
N THR A 362 15.07 11.91 -7.07
CA THR A 362 16.46 12.37 -6.99
C THR A 362 17.11 12.07 -5.63
N PHE A 363 16.30 11.72 -4.62
CA PHE A 363 16.75 11.23 -3.33
C PHE A 363 16.43 9.74 -3.22
N ARG A 364 17.47 8.89 -3.24
CA ARG A 364 17.35 7.51 -2.73
C ARG A 364 17.21 7.61 -1.21
N LEU A 365 16.04 7.28 -0.67
CA LEU A 365 15.91 7.00 0.75
C LEU A 365 16.65 5.68 1.00
N PHE A 366 17.82 5.79 1.63
CA PHE A 366 18.73 4.69 1.96
C PHE A 366 18.10 3.69 2.95
#